data_AF-A0ABC8QL86-F1
#
_entry.id   AF-A0ABC8QL86-F1
#
_cell.length_a   1.000
_cell.length_b   1.000
_cell.length_c   1.000
_cell.angle_alpha   90.00
_cell.angle_beta   90.00
_cell.angle_gamma   90.00
#
_symmetry.space_group_name_H-M   'P 1'
#
loop_
_entity.id
_entity.type
_entity.pdbx_description
1 polymer ?
#
loop_
_entity_poly.entity_id
_entity_poly.type
_entity_poly.pdbx_seq_one_letter_code
_entity_poly.pdbx_strand_id
1 'polypeptide(L)'
;MGILQRIGIAYLLAAVCEIWLKGVGKVNSGLSLVKNYLMQWVVALVLTVLYISLLYGLYVPDWEYQIPTGTSSLAPKIVSVKCGVRGDTGPACNAVGMIDRKFLGIQHLYRRPIYGRMEQCSINSPDYGPLPPDAPSWCQAPFDPEGLLSSVTAIVTCLVGLHYGHVIVHFKDHTNRLMQWMIPSSGLVVLGVTFNFFGMHVNKALYTFSYMCLTAGAAGVLFAGIYVLVDLYGYRRSTFVLEWMGMNALLIYILAGCNVLPIMLQGFYWRQHQNNILRLIGIGA
;
A
#
# COMPACT_ATOMS: atom_id res chain seq x y z
N MET A 1 2.01 1.99 13.50
CA MET A 1 0.68 1.49 13.12
C MET A 1 0.84 0.19 12.32
N GLY A 2 -0.10 -0.74 12.42
CA GLY A 2 -0.09 -1.97 11.64
C GLY A 2 -0.97 -1.88 10.39
N ILE A 3 -0.72 -2.73 9.40
CA ILE A 3 -1.50 -2.82 8.15
C ILE A 3 -3.01 -2.95 8.40
N LEU A 4 -3.40 -3.77 9.40
CA LEU A 4 -4.80 -3.95 9.80
C LEU A 4 -5.43 -2.67 10.36
N GLN A 5 -4.67 -1.87 11.11
CA GLN A 5 -5.16 -0.60 11.66
C GLN A 5 -5.40 0.42 10.54
N ARG A 6 -4.46 0.51 9.57
CA ARG A 6 -4.64 1.36 8.39
C ARG A 6 -5.90 0.99 7.62
N ILE A 7 -6.12 -0.30 7.36
CA ILE A 7 -7.32 -0.78 6.66
C ILE A 7 -8.58 -0.44 7.46
N GLY A 8 -8.57 -0.65 8.78
CA GLY A 8 -9.70 -0.31 9.66
C GLY A 8 -10.06 1.18 9.61
N ILE A 9 -9.06 2.07 9.70
CA ILE A 9 -9.26 3.53 9.61
C ILE A 9 -9.80 3.92 8.22
N ALA A 10 -9.24 3.35 7.16
CA ALA A 10 -9.67 3.63 5.80
C ALA A 10 -11.14 3.27 5.59
N TYR A 11 -11.56 2.07 6.01
CA TYR A 11 -12.96 1.66 5.92
C TYR A 11 -13.89 2.46 6.80
N LEU A 12 -13.48 2.79 8.03
CA LEU A 12 -14.29 3.61 8.93
C LEU A 12 -14.57 4.98 8.32
N LEU A 13 -13.55 5.66 7.80
CA LEU A 13 -13.70 6.98 7.20
C LEU A 13 -14.47 6.94 5.88
N ALA A 14 -14.24 5.92 5.04
CA ALA A 14 -15.03 5.72 3.83
C ALA A 14 -16.51 5.47 4.15
N ALA A 15 -16.81 4.68 5.19
CA ALA A 15 -18.18 4.43 5.65
C ALA A 15 -18.85 5.70 6.19
N VAL A 16 -18.12 6.53 6.95
CA VAL A 16 -18.61 7.85 7.37
C VAL A 16 -18.88 8.73 6.14
N CYS A 17 -17.98 8.77 5.16
CA CYS A 17 -18.26 9.51 3.92
C CYS A 17 -19.49 8.98 3.17
N GLU A 18 -19.70 7.66 3.13
CA GLU A 18 -20.86 7.05 2.50
C GLU A 18 -22.17 7.39 3.21
N ILE A 19 -22.19 7.41 4.54
CA ILE A 19 -23.40 7.73 5.31
C ILE A 19 -23.78 9.20 5.17
N TRP A 20 -22.80 10.11 5.22
CA TRP A 20 -23.05 11.54 5.34
C TRP A 20 -23.09 12.29 4.00
N LEU A 21 -22.41 11.78 2.97
CA LEU A 21 -22.23 12.49 1.69
C LEU A 21 -22.95 11.83 0.49
N LYS A 22 -23.85 10.87 0.76
CA LYS A 22 -24.60 10.19 -0.29
C LYS A 22 -25.64 11.10 -0.93
N GLY A 23 -25.59 11.24 -2.25
CA GLY A 23 -26.63 11.93 -3.01
C GLY A 23 -27.93 11.14 -3.11
N VAL A 24 -29.05 11.85 -3.16
CA VAL A 24 -30.42 11.32 -3.21
C VAL A 24 -30.96 11.20 -4.66
N GLY A 25 -30.13 11.47 -5.66
CA GLY A 25 -30.52 11.49 -7.06
C GLY A 25 -30.72 10.10 -7.66
N LYS A 26 -31.59 10.00 -8.69
CA LYS A 26 -31.68 8.81 -9.55
C LYS A 26 -30.44 8.71 -10.44
N VAL A 27 -29.81 7.53 -10.47
CA VAL A 27 -28.63 7.26 -11.29
C VAL A 27 -29.06 6.54 -12.57
N ASN A 28 -28.99 7.24 -13.69
CA ASN A 28 -29.40 6.71 -15.01
C ASN A 28 -28.22 6.64 -16.02
N SER A 29 -27.11 7.31 -15.73
CA SER A 29 -25.91 7.39 -16.56
C SER A 29 -24.63 7.55 -15.73
N GLY A 30 -23.46 7.27 -16.30
CA GLY A 30 -22.18 7.42 -15.60
C GLY A 30 -21.97 8.84 -15.05
N LEU A 31 -22.35 9.87 -15.83
CA LEU A 31 -22.27 11.26 -15.37
C LEU A 31 -23.20 11.53 -14.17
N SER A 32 -24.40 10.95 -14.18
CA SER A 32 -25.32 11.07 -13.03
C SER A 32 -24.80 10.34 -11.79
N LEU A 33 -24.06 9.23 -11.97
CA LEU A 33 -23.38 8.53 -10.87
C LEU A 33 -22.32 9.46 -10.25
N VAL A 34 -21.43 10.02 -11.07
CA VAL A 34 -20.37 10.93 -10.59
C VAL A 34 -20.98 12.15 -9.89
N LYS A 35 -22.04 12.74 -10.45
CA LYS A 35 -22.76 13.85 -9.82
C LYS A 35 -23.37 13.46 -8.47
N ASN A 36 -23.96 12.27 -8.37
CA ASN A 36 -24.59 11.80 -7.14
C ASN A 36 -23.58 11.56 -6.00
N TYR A 37 -22.33 11.24 -6.35
CA TYR A 37 -21.24 10.99 -5.41
C TYR A 37 -20.15 12.08 -5.46
N LEU A 38 -20.47 13.28 -5.98
CA LEU A 38 -19.50 14.36 -6.19
C LEU A 38 -18.81 14.77 -4.88
N MET A 39 -19.55 14.81 -3.77
CA MET A 39 -18.99 15.21 -2.48
C MET A 39 -17.93 14.23 -1.97
N GLN A 40 -18.07 12.92 -2.25
CA GLN A 40 -17.04 11.94 -1.91
C GLN A 40 -15.77 12.14 -2.75
N TRP A 41 -15.93 12.48 -4.03
CA TRP A 41 -14.81 12.83 -4.90
C TRP A 41 -14.13 14.14 -4.48
N VAL A 42 -14.89 15.12 -3.98
CA VAL A 42 -14.33 16.35 -3.39
C VAL A 42 -13.49 16.01 -2.15
N VAL A 43 -13.98 15.13 -1.26
CA VAL A 43 -13.19 14.66 -0.11
C VAL A 43 -11.92 13.96 -0.57
N ALA A 44 -12.01 13.04 -1.54
CA ALA A 44 -10.85 12.36 -2.10
C ALA A 44 -9.82 13.33 -2.69
N LEU A 45 -10.28 14.36 -3.42
CA LEU A 45 -9.44 15.42 -3.98
C LEU A 45 -8.75 16.24 -2.87
N VAL A 46 -9.49 16.67 -1.85
CA VAL A 46 -8.94 17.45 -0.72
C VAL A 46 -7.87 16.64 0.02
N LEU A 47 -8.14 15.37 0.31
CA LEU A 47 -7.16 14.48 0.96
C LEU A 47 -5.90 14.28 0.10
N THR A 48 -6.07 14.15 -1.21
CA THR A 48 -4.96 14.01 -2.17
C THR A 48 -4.11 15.28 -2.22
N VAL A 49 -4.74 16.45 -2.34
CA VAL A 49 -4.04 17.74 -2.38
C VAL A 49 -3.30 17.99 -1.07
N LEU A 50 -3.93 17.69 0.07
CA LEU A 50 -3.31 17.78 1.38
C LEU A 50 -2.08 16.87 1.46
N TYR A 51 -2.19 15.62 1.02
CA TYR A 51 -1.08 14.68 0.99
C TYR A 51 0.09 15.19 0.15
N ILE A 52 -0.16 15.61 -1.09
CA ILE A 52 0.88 16.10 -2.01
C ILE A 52 1.55 17.36 -1.45
N SER A 53 0.75 18.28 -0.91
CA SER A 53 1.25 19.52 -0.31
C SER A 53 2.15 19.27 0.90
N LEU A 54 1.78 18.31 1.76
CA LEU A 54 2.61 17.93 2.91
C LEU A 54 3.88 17.18 2.49
N LEU A 55 3.76 16.26 1.53
CA LEU A 55 4.89 15.45 1.06
C LEU A 55 6.00 16.31 0.41
N TYR A 56 5.62 17.25 -0.47
CA TYR A 56 6.59 18.06 -1.22
C TYR A 56 6.85 19.45 -0.63
N GLY A 57 5.90 20.00 0.14
CA GLY A 57 6.01 21.36 0.69
C GLY A 57 6.80 21.46 2.00
N LEU A 58 6.81 20.40 2.81
CA LEU A 58 7.47 20.41 4.11
C LEU A 58 9.00 20.30 4.00
N TYR A 59 9.68 21.10 4.83
CA TYR A 59 11.11 21.01 5.03
C TYR A 59 11.43 19.97 6.10
N VAL A 60 12.34 19.05 5.77
CA VAL A 60 12.79 17.99 6.67
C VAL A 60 14.15 18.37 7.23
N PRO A 61 14.23 18.77 8.51
CA PRO A 61 15.49 19.08 9.16
C PRO A 61 16.29 17.81 9.47
N ASP A 62 17.57 18.01 9.78
CA ASP A 62 18.42 16.97 10.35
C ASP A 62 17.84 16.48 11.67
N TRP A 63 18.07 15.19 11.97
CA TRP A 63 17.49 14.55 13.14
C TRP A 63 18.36 13.44 13.68
N GLU A 64 18.12 13.05 14.92
CA GLU A 64 18.91 12.05 15.62
C GLU A 64 18.03 10.93 16.17
N TYR A 65 18.58 9.72 16.24
CA TYR A 65 17.93 8.59 16.88
C TYR A 65 18.92 7.75 17.69
N GLN A 66 18.38 6.99 18.63
CA GLN A 66 19.15 6.14 19.53
C GLN A 66 19.05 4.68 19.10
N ILE A 67 20.20 4.01 18.99
CA ILE A 67 20.27 2.57 18.78
C ILE A 67 20.52 1.90 20.14
N PRO A 68 19.63 1.01 20.60
CA PRO A 68 19.89 0.21 21.80
C PRO A 68 21.05 -0.76 21.52
N THR A 69 22.16 -0.58 22.22
CA THR A 69 23.25 -1.57 22.27
C THR A 69 22.83 -2.74 23.15
N GLY A 70 22.98 -3.98 22.66
CA GLY A 70 22.52 -5.21 23.31
C GLY A 70 23.17 -5.56 24.65
N THR A 71 24.05 -4.70 25.18
CA THR A 71 24.69 -4.84 26.48
C THR A 71 24.25 -3.70 27.39
N SER A 72 23.60 -4.05 28.50
CA SER A 72 22.97 -3.15 29.48
C SER A 72 23.91 -2.14 30.17
N SER A 73 25.20 -2.11 29.82
CA SER A 73 26.25 -1.29 30.42
C SER A 73 26.84 -0.21 29.50
N LEU A 74 26.43 -0.15 28.23
CA LEU A 74 26.90 0.86 27.28
C LEU A 74 25.79 1.88 26.98
N ALA A 75 26.15 3.17 27.07
CA ALA A 75 25.25 4.27 26.72
C ALA A 75 24.71 4.10 25.29
N PRO A 76 23.44 4.45 25.04
CA PRO A 76 22.83 4.29 23.72
C PRO A 76 23.62 5.08 22.66
N LYS A 77 23.94 4.42 21.55
CA LYS A 77 24.63 5.08 20.43
C LYS A 77 23.67 6.07 19.76
N ILE A 78 24.00 7.35 19.82
CA ILE A 78 23.27 8.42 19.12
C ILE A 78 23.80 8.51 17.69
N VAL A 79 22.90 8.44 16.72
CA VAL A 79 23.22 8.57 15.30
C VAL A 79 22.45 9.74 14.71
N SER A 80 23.17 10.66 14.07
CA SER A 80 22.60 11.79 13.36
C SER A 80 22.40 11.47 11.88
N VAL A 81 21.22 11.80 11.35
CA VAL A 81 20.87 11.73 9.93
C VAL A 81 20.80 13.15 9.38
N LYS A 82 21.64 13.43 8.39
CA LYS A 82 21.65 14.71 7.67
C LYS A 82 20.66 14.63 6.51
N CYS A 83 19.68 15.52 6.52
CA CYS A 83 18.64 15.63 5.51
C CYS A 83 18.69 17.02 4.87
N GLY A 84 18.27 18.07 5.58
CA GLY A 84 18.28 19.44 5.08
C GLY A 84 17.56 19.67 3.74
N VAL A 85 16.51 18.89 3.44
CA VAL A 85 15.88 18.81 2.10
C VAL A 85 14.37 19.09 2.12
N ARG A 86 13.81 19.40 0.95
CA ARG A 86 12.37 19.47 0.67
C ARG A 86 12.02 18.50 -0.46
N GLY A 87 10.86 17.86 -0.35
CA GLY A 87 10.34 17.00 -1.41
C GLY A 87 11.16 15.74 -1.69
N ASP A 88 12.08 15.37 -0.80
CA ASP A 88 12.80 14.11 -0.92
C ASP A 88 11.86 12.94 -0.60
N THR A 89 11.79 11.98 -1.53
CA THR A 89 11.05 10.73 -1.38
C THR A 89 11.96 9.54 -1.02
N GLY A 90 13.24 9.83 -0.73
CA GLY A 90 14.25 8.87 -0.30
C GLY A 90 14.02 8.32 1.11
N PRO A 91 14.87 7.36 1.53
CA PRO A 91 14.82 6.79 2.88
C PRO A 91 15.19 7.83 3.94
N ALA A 92 14.54 7.77 5.11
CA ALA A 92 14.76 8.58 6.32
C ALA A 92 14.60 10.11 6.24
N CYS A 93 14.77 10.74 5.08
CA CYS A 93 14.70 12.20 4.90
C CYS A 93 13.40 12.71 4.26
N ASN A 94 12.39 11.84 4.16
CA ASN A 94 11.08 12.20 3.64
C ASN A 94 10.14 12.82 4.70
N ALA A 95 9.18 13.63 4.21
CA ALA A 95 8.21 14.33 5.05
C ALA A 95 7.22 13.40 5.77
N VAL A 96 6.86 12.26 5.17
CA VAL A 96 5.99 11.24 5.80
C VAL A 96 6.61 10.77 7.12
N GLY A 97 7.86 10.31 7.06
CA GLY A 97 8.59 9.86 8.24
C GLY A 97 8.83 10.98 9.25
N MET A 98 8.99 12.24 8.82
CA MET A 98 9.08 13.39 9.73
C MET A 98 7.80 13.59 10.53
N ILE A 99 6.64 13.55 9.86
CA ILE A 99 5.34 13.68 10.51
C ILE A 99 5.14 12.54 11.50
N ASP A 100 5.42 11.30 11.09
CA ASP A 100 5.25 10.13 11.97
C ASP A 100 6.18 10.20 13.19
N ARG A 101 7.44 10.63 13.01
CA ARG A 101 8.37 10.88 14.13
C ARG A 101 7.86 11.93 15.10
N LYS A 102 7.22 13.00 14.61
CA LYS A 102 6.72 14.10 15.43
C LYS A 102 5.46 13.73 16.19
N PHE A 103 4.53 13.00 15.57
CA PHE A 103 3.24 12.66 16.16
C PHE A 103 3.25 11.35 16.94
N LEU A 104 3.82 10.28 16.36
CA LEU A 104 3.87 8.97 17.01
C LEU A 104 5.07 8.86 17.95
N GLY A 105 6.13 9.63 17.72
CA GLY A 105 7.38 9.52 18.45
C GLY A 105 8.28 8.41 17.92
N ILE A 106 9.59 8.60 18.03
CA ILE A 106 10.61 7.68 17.49
C ILE A 106 10.49 6.27 18.11
N GLN A 107 10.05 6.18 19.37
CA GLN A 107 9.92 4.92 20.09
C GLN A 107 8.80 4.02 19.56
N HIS A 108 7.79 4.59 18.92
CA HIS A 108 6.63 3.88 18.38
C HIS A 108 6.77 3.52 16.89
N LEU A 109 7.85 3.95 16.25
CA LEU A 109 8.16 3.62 14.87
C LEU A 109 8.75 2.22 14.74
N TYR A 110 8.53 1.61 13.58
CA TYR A 110 9.04 0.28 13.31
C TYR A 110 10.57 0.30 13.20
N ARG A 111 11.25 -0.50 14.04
CA ARG A 111 12.72 -0.53 14.14
C ARG A 111 13.43 -1.35 13.06
N ARG A 112 12.68 -2.15 12.30
CA ARG A 112 13.22 -2.94 11.18
C ARG A 112 12.69 -2.40 9.86
N PRO A 113 13.14 -1.21 9.43
CA PRO A 113 12.61 -0.57 8.24
C PRO A 113 12.85 -1.41 6.98
N ILE A 114 11.97 -1.26 5.99
CA ILE A 114 12.06 -1.99 4.70
C ILE A 114 13.35 -1.65 3.96
N TYR A 115 13.85 -0.41 4.08
CA TYR A 115 15.12 -0.01 3.47
C TYR A 115 16.35 -0.70 4.08
N GLY A 116 16.22 -1.37 5.24
CA GLY A 116 17.28 -2.23 5.78
C GLY A 116 17.62 -3.42 4.88
N ARG A 117 16.81 -3.70 3.86
CA ARG A 117 17.04 -4.74 2.84
C ARG A 117 17.75 -4.20 1.58
N MET A 118 17.93 -2.89 1.48
CA MET A 118 18.60 -2.27 0.33
C MET A 118 20.08 -2.65 0.30
N GLU A 119 20.67 -2.66 -0.88
CA GLU A 119 22.09 -2.98 -1.09
C GLU A 119 23.02 -2.08 -0.27
N GLN A 120 22.66 -0.80 -0.05
CA GLN A 120 23.44 0.11 0.80
C GLN A 120 23.42 -0.28 2.29
N CYS A 121 22.45 -1.09 2.71
CA CYS A 121 22.17 -1.38 4.12
C CYS A 121 22.33 -2.86 4.50
N SER A 122 22.44 -3.77 3.53
CA SER A 122 22.57 -5.21 3.76
C SER A 122 23.51 -5.85 2.75
N ILE A 123 24.53 -6.55 3.27
CA ILE A 123 25.42 -7.40 2.45
C ILE A 123 24.64 -8.55 1.79
N ASN A 124 23.53 -8.99 2.39
CA ASN A 124 22.70 -10.09 1.89
C ASN A 124 21.48 -9.59 1.07
N SER A 125 21.53 -8.37 0.54
CA SER A 125 20.45 -7.82 -0.30
C SER A 125 20.03 -8.82 -1.39
N PRO A 126 18.72 -9.07 -1.60
CA PRO A 126 17.56 -8.30 -1.12
C PRO A 126 17.06 -8.69 0.27
N ASP A 127 17.76 -9.55 1.01
CA ASP A 127 17.36 -9.95 2.36
C ASP A 127 18.07 -9.14 3.44
N TYR A 128 17.56 -9.22 4.67
CA TYR A 128 18.21 -8.59 5.80
C TYR A 128 19.55 -9.26 6.09
N GLY A 129 20.54 -8.45 6.43
CA GLY A 129 21.90 -8.91 6.67
C GLY A 129 22.70 -7.92 7.51
N PRO A 130 23.98 -8.23 7.75
CA PRO A 130 24.88 -7.30 8.40
C PRO A 130 25.07 -6.03 7.55
N LEU A 131 25.32 -4.91 8.22
CA LEU A 131 25.57 -3.63 7.54
C LEU A 131 26.93 -3.68 6.82
N PRO A 132 27.00 -3.22 5.55
CA PRO A 132 28.27 -2.93 4.89
C PRO A 132 29.11 -1.93 5.70
N PRO A 133 30.46 -1.97 5.58
CA PRO A 133 31.35 -1.05 6.29
C PRO A 133 31.08 0.43 5.97
N ASP A 134 30.63 0.73 4.75
CA ASP A 134 30.32 2.09 4.26
C ASP A 134 28.80 2.42 4.33
N ALA A 135 28.05 1.72 5.16
CA ALA A 135 26.60 1.90 5.24
C ALA A 135 26.22 3.31 5.74
N PRO A 136 25.25 3.98 5.08
CA PRO A 136 24.81 5.30 5.50
C PRO A 136 24.09 5.29 6.85
N SER A 137 24.16 6.41 7.57
CA SER A 137 23.63 6.53 8.94
C SER A 137 22.11 6.32 9.05
N TRP A 138 21.38 6.45 7.93
CA TRP A 138 19.95 6.22 7.88
C TRP A 138 19.55 4.74 7.74
N CYS A 139 20.46 3.80 7.49
CA CYS A 139 20.11 2.39 7.30
C CYS A 139 19.38 1.75 8.48
N GLN A 140 19.65 2.21 9.70
CA GLN A 140 19.01 1.72 10.93
C GLN A 140 17.98 2.71 11.49
N ALA A 141 17.65 3.77 10.75
CA ALA A 141 16.64 4.71 11.18
C ALA A 141 15.29 3.97 11.34
N PRO A 142 14.48 4.26 12.37
CA PRO A 142 13.15 3.69 12.46
C PRO A 142 12.20 4.38 11.47
N PHE A 143 11.33 3.61 10.83
CA PHE A 143 10.37 4.12 9.85
C PHE A 143 9.12 3.26 9.78
N ASP A 144 7.95 3.89 9.74
CA ASP A 144 6.67 3.22 9.68
C ASP A 144 6.01 3.43 8.31
N PRO A 145 5.95 2.39 7.44
CA PRO A 145 5.29 2.50 6.13
C PRO A 145 3.75 2.60 6.21
N GLU A 146 3.21 2.44 7.42
CA GLU A 146 1.78 2.43 7.72
C GLU A 146 1.39 3.64 8.58
N GLY A 147 2.22 4.68 8.56
CA GLY A 147 2.04 5.91 9.33
C GLY A 147 0.84 6.76 8.92
N LEU A 148 0.75 7.95 9.52
CA LEU A 148 -0.40 8.84 9.40
C LEU A 148 -0.61 9.32 7.97
N LEU A 149 0.45 9.86 7.35
CA LEU A 149 0.32 10.47 6.02
C LEU A 149 0.08 9.41 4.94
N SER A 150 0.71 8.23 5.02
CA SER A 150 0.42 7.08 4.14
C SER A 150 -1.00 6.53 4.30
N SER A 151 -1.62 6.71 5.47
CA SER A 151 -3.01 6.31 5.71
C SER A 151 -4.00 7.22 4.97
N VAL A 152 -3.65 8.49 4.73
CA VAL A 152 -4.47 9.44 3.95
C VAL A 152 -4.71 8.94 2.54
N THR A 153 -3.65 8.53 1.85
CA THR A 153 -3.75 7.97 0.50
C THR A 153 -4.44 6.61 0.49
N ALA A 154 -4.33 5.80 1.56
CA ALA A 154 -5.08 4.55 1.67
C ALA A 154 -6.60 4.79 1.77
N ILE A 155 -7.03 5.86 2.45
CA ILE A 155 -8.45 6.29 2.47
C ILE A 155 -8.90 6.65 1.05
N VAL A 156 -8.09 7.40 0.29
CA VAL A 156 -8.40 7.76 -1.10
C VAL A 156 -8.55 6.51 -1.96
N THR A 157 -7.65 5.52 -1.86
CA THR A 157 -7.78 4.23 -2.55
C THR A 157 -9.08 3.51 -2.19
N CYS A 158 -9.47 3.55 -0.90
CA CYS A 158 -10.71 2.95 -0.44
C CYS A 158 -11.94 3.63 -1.06
N LEU A 159 -11.95 4.97 -1.17
CA LEU A 159 -13.01 5.71 -1.85
C LEU A 159 -13.08 5.39 -3.34
N VAL A 160 -11.92 5.22 -4.00
CA VAL A 160 -11.86 4.74 -5.39
C VAL A 160 -12.48 3.35 -5.49
N GLY A 161 -12.15 2.42 -4.60
CA GLY A 161 -12.76 1.07 -4.58
C GLY A 161 -14.27 1.11 -4.32
N LEU A 162 -14.74 1.99 -3.43
CA LEU A 162 -16.16 2.18 -3.16
C LEU A 162 -16.94 2.59 -4.42
N HIS A 163 -16.34 3.43 -5.27
CA HIS A 163 -16.93 3.80 -6.55
C HIS A 163 -17.19 2.59 -7.47
N TYR A 164 -16.28 1.60 -7.49
CA TYR A 164 -16.50 0.36 -8.26
C TYR A 164 -17.71 -0.40 -7.71
N GLY A 165 -17.87 -0.43 -6.39
CA GLY A 165 -19.04 -0.99 -5.72
C GLY A 165 -20.34 -0.28 -6.11
N HIS A 166 -20.34 1.06 -6.17
CA HIS A 166 -21.51 1.82 -6.62
C HIS A 166 -21.91 1.48 -8.05
N VAL A 167 -20.94 1.27 -8.95
CA VAL A 167 -21.21 0.85 -10.34
C VAL A 167 -21.92 -0.52 -10.37
N ILE A 168 -21.53 -1.48 -9.52
CA ILE A 168 -22.21 -2.80 -9.42
C ILE A 168 -23.67 -2.63 -9.00
N VAL A 169 -23.93 -1.75 -8.04
CA VAL A 169 -25.27 -1.54 -7.47
C VAL A 169 -26.20 -0.85 -8.47
N HIS A 170 -25.74 0.23 -9.11
CA HIS A 170 -26.58 1.10 -9.96
C HIS A 170 -26.75 0.59 -11.39
N PHE A 171 -25.70 0.04 -12.01
CA PHE A 171 -25.79 -0.47 -13.39
C PHE A 171 -26.07 -1.97 -13.38
N LYS A 172 -27.00 -2.44 -14.20
CA LYS A 172 -27.29 -3.88 -14.37
C LYS A 172 -26.63 -4.46 -15.61
N ASP A 173 -26.51 -3.67 -16.68
CA ASP A 173 -25.90 -4.11 -17.93
C ASP A 173 -24.38 -4.32 -17.81
N HIS A 174 -23.89 -5.45 -18.31
CA HIS A 174 -22.47 -5.81 -18.29
C HIS A 174 -21.60 -4.80 -19.06
N THR A 175 -22.05 -4.35 -20.23
CA THR A 175 -21.32 -3.39 -21.07
C THR A 175 -21.15 -2.05 -20.38
N ASN A 176 -22.23 -1.55 -19.75
CA ASN A 176 -22.19 -0.31 -18.99
C ASN A 176 -21.25 -0.40 -17.78
N ARG A 177 -21.30 -1.51 -17.03
CA ARG A 177 -20.36 -1.75 -15.91
C ARG A 177 -18.91 -1.75 -16.37
N LEU A 178 -18.60 -2.49 -17.43
CA LEU A 178 -17.24 -2.57 -17.97
C LEU A 178 -16.74 -1.21 -18.44
N MET A 179 -17.55 -0.42 -19.13
CA MET A 179 -17.18 0.93 -19.52
C MET A 179 -16.91 1.82 -18.31
N GLN A 180 -17.79 1.78 -17.29
CA GLN A 180 -17.63 2.57 -16.07
C GLN A 180 -16.43 2.14 -15.21
N TRP A 181 -15.90 0.91 -15.35
CA TRP A 181 -14.67 0.50 -14.68
C TRP A 181 -13.42 0.75 -15.52
N MET A 182 -13.44 0.39 -16.81
CA MET A 182 -12.26 0.47 -17.67
C MET A 182 -11.83 1.91 -17.94
N ILE A 183 -12.78 2.83 -18.17
CA ILE A 183 -12.46 4.24 -18.42
C ILE A 183 -11.68 4.86 -17.25
N PRO A 184 -12.17 4.84 -15.99
CA PRO A 184 -11.40 5.37 -14.87
C PRO A 184 -10.18 4.52 -14.52
N SER A 185 -10.20 3.20 -14.70
CA SER A 185 -9.02 2.34 -14.49
C SER A 185 -7.86 2.76 -15.39
N SER A 186 -8.11 2.84 -16.69
CA SER A 186 -7.11 3.25 -17.69
C SER A 186 -6.66 4.68 -17.44
N GLY A 187 -7.58 5.58 -17.09
CA GLY A 187 -7.25 6.95 -16.68
C GLY A 187 -6.29 7.01 -15.50
N LEU A 188 -6.53 6.21 -14.45
CA LEU A 188 -5.65 6.13 -13.28
C LEU A 188 -4.28 5.53 -13.59
N VAL A 189 -4.20 4.50 -14.44
CA VAL A 189 -2.91 3.94 -14.89
C VAL A 189 -2.10 5.00 -15.64
N VAL A 190 -2.71 5.67 -16.62
CA VAL A 190 -2.06 6.74 -17.40
C VAL A 190 -1.61 7.86 -16.49
N LEU A 191 -2.47 8.29 -15.55
CA LEU A 191 -2.15 9.32 -14.56
C LEU A 191 -0.95 8.92 -13.69
N GLY A 192 -0.94 7.69 -13.17
CA GLY A 192 0.15 7.18 -12.34
C GLY A 192 1.50 7.13 -13.07
N VAL A 193 1.49 6.65 -14.33
CA VAL A 193 2.70 6.63 -15.18
C VAL A 193 3.17 8.04 -15.51
N THR A 194 2.24 8.95 -15.80
CA THR A 194 2.55 10.35 -16.11
C THR A 194 3.21 11.03 -14.92
N PHE A 195 2.66 10.89 -13.71
CA PHE A 195 3.28 11.45 -12.50
C PHE A 195 4.64 10.84 -12.17
N ASN A 196 4.83 9.55 -12.42
CA ASN A 196 6.14 8.92 -12.29
C ASN A 196 7.17 9.56 -13.22
N PHE A 197 6.78 9.88 -14.45
CA PHE A 197 7.67 10.55 -15.41
C PHE A 197 7.97 12.01 -15.01
N PHE A 198 7.01 12.73 -14.44
CA PHE A 198 7.19 14.11 -13.95
C PHE A 198 7.90 14.22 -12.58
N GLY A 199 8.51 13.15 -12.09
CA GLY A 199 9.37 13.18 -10.90
C GLY A 199 8.69 12.72 -9.59
N MET A 200 7.39 12.46 -9.59
CA MET A 200 6.70 11.80 -8.47
C MET A 200 6.88 10.28 -8.57
N HIS A 201 8.08 9.80 -8.26
CA HIS A 201 8.45 8.39 -8.39
C HIS A 201 7.52 7.45 -7.61
N VAL A 202 7.24 6.29 -8.20
CA VAL A 202 6.41 5.24 -7.58
C VAL A 202 7.13 4.69 -6.33
N ASN A 203 6.68 5.12 -5.16
CA ASN A 203 7.18 4.64 -3.88
C ASN A 203 6.06 4.00 -3.05
N LYS A 204 6.21 2.69 -2.81
CA LYS A 204 5.29 1.87 -2.02
C LYS A 204 5.32 2.21 -0.53
N ALA A 205 6.50 2.46 0.03
CA ALA A 205 6.67 2.67 1.47
C ALA A 205 6.06 4.01 1.93
N LEU A 206 6.07 5.03 1.06
CA LEU A 206 5.40 6.32 1.30
C LEU A 206 3.94 6.31 0.87
N TYR A 207 3.49 5.25 0.20
CA TYR A 207 2.20 5.17 -0.49
C TYR A 207 1.95 6.43 -1.34
N THR A 208 2.90 6.73 -2.23
CA THR A 208 2.83 7.91 -3.10
C THR A 208 1.57 7.95 -3.95
N PHE A 209 1.13 9.15 -4.32
CA PHE A 209 -0.03 9.32 -5.19
C PHE A 209 0.13 8.61 -6.55
N SER A 210 1.33 8.65 -7.15
CA SER A 210 1.62 7.90 -8.38
C SER A 210 1.50 6.38 -8.20
N TYR A 211 2.01 5.84 -7.08
CA TYR A 211 1.82 4.44 -6.70
C TYR A 211 0.34 4.09 -6.50
N MET A 212 -0.41 4.96 -5.82
CA MET A 212 -1.84 4.79 -5.59
C MET A 212 -2.61 4.72 -6.90
N CYS A 213 -2.40 5.68 -7.81
CA CYS A 213 -3.06 5.71 -9.12
C CYS A 213 -2.73 4.47 -9.95
N LEU A 214 -1.46 4.09 -10.01
CA LEU A 214 -1.02 2.93 -10.77
C LEU A 214 -1.62 1.62 -10.23
N THR A 215 -1.60 1.43 -8.91
CA THR A 215 -2.13 0.20 -8.28
C THR A 215 -3.64 0.14 -8.28
N ALA A 216 -4.34 1.25 -8.03
CA ALA A 216 -5.80 1.31 -8.12
C ALA A 216 -6.29 1.10 -9.56
N GLY A 217 -5.62 1.71 -10.55
CA GLY A 217 -5.94 1.51 -11.96
C GLY A 217 -5.68 0.08 -12.41
N ALA A 218 -4.52 -0.50 -12.07
CA ALA A 218 -4.20 -1.89 -12.39
C ALA A 218 -5.18 -2.88 -11.72
N ALA A 219 -5.56 -2.63 -10.46
CA ALA A 219 -6.57 -3.42 -9.76
C ALA A 219 -7.94 -3.31 -10.44
N GLY A 220 -8.33 -2.14 -10.92
CA GLY A 220 -9.57 -1.93 -11.67
C GLY A 220 -9.61 -2.67 -13.02
N VAL A 221 -8.52 -2.63 -13.79
CA VAL A 221 -8.39 -3.40 -15.03
C VAL A 221 -8.44 -4.91 -14.76
N LEU A 222 -7.71 -5.37 -13.73
CA LEU A 222 -7.74 -6.77 -13.33
C LEU A 222 -9.14 -7.19 -12.89
N PHE A 223 -9.83 -6.36 -12.10
CA PHE A 223 -11.19 -6.60 -11.66
C PHE A 223 -12.16 -6.73 -12.85
N ALA A 224 -12.08 -5.82 -13.82
CA ALA A 224 -12.87 -5.90 -15.04
C ALA A 224 -12.56 -7.18 -15.85
N GLY A 225 -11.29 -7.58 -15.95
CA GLY A 225 -10.89 -8.82 -16.61
C GLY A 225 -11.44 -10.07 -15.93
N ILE A 226 -11.37 -10.14 -14.60
CA ILE A 226 -11.96 -11.24 -13.82
C ILE A 226 -13.48 -11.27 -13.98
N TYR A 227 -14.13 -10.10 -13.98
CA TYR A 227 -15.57 -9.99 -14.22
C TYR A 227 -15.97 -10.54 -15.59
N VAL A 228 -15.24 -10.20 -16.66
CA VAL A 228 -15.50 -10.78 -17.99
C VAL A 228 -15.31 -12.30 -17.96
N LEU A 229 -14.22 -12.79 -17.35
CA LEU A 229 -13.92 -14.22 -17.30
C LEU A 229 -15.01 -15.03 -16.57
N VAL A 230 -15.48 -14.52 -15.43
CA VAL A 230 -16.42 -15.23 -14.55
C VAL A 230 -17.87 -14.98 -14.93
N ASP A 231 -18.28 -13.71 -15.04
CA ASP A 231 -19.69 -13.33 -15.22
C ASP A 231 -20.14 -13.39 -16.68
N LEU A 232 -19.27 -13.12 -17.66
CA LEU A 232 -19.64 -13.19 -19.09
C LEU A 232 -19.32 -14.54 -19.72
N TYR A 233 -18.12 -15.08 -19.49
CA TYR A 233 -17.71 -16.36 -20.08
C TYR A 233 -18.05 -17.59 -19.23
N GLY A 234 -18.50 -17.41 -17.98
CA GLY A 234 -19.01 -18.50 -17.16
C GLY A 234 -17.95 -19.45 -16.59
N TYR A 235 -16.67 -19.06 -16.54
CA TYR A 235 -15.56 -19.88 -16.00
C TYR A 235 -15.56 -20.04 -14.47
N ARG A 236 -16.74 -20.14 -13.84
CA ARG A 236 -16.91 -20.14 -12.38
C ARG A 236 -16.22 -21.31 -11.68
N ARG A 237 -16.14 -22.48 -12.33
CA ARG A 237 -15.53 -23.68 -11.72
C ARG A 237 -14.01 -23.53 -11.52
N SER A 238 -13.33 -22.84 -12.43
CA SER A 238 -11.88 -22.60 -12.34
C SER A 238 -11.53 -21.56 -11.28
N THR A 239 -12.46 -20.66 -10.94
CA THR A 239 -12.23 -19.59 -9.96
C THR A 239 -12.65 -19.94 -8.53
N PHE A 240 -13.15 -21.14 -8.26
CA PHE A 240 -13.60 -21.54 -6.92
C PHE A 240 -12.52 -21.39 -5.84
N VAL A 241 -11.26 -21.72 -6.18
CA VAL A 241 -10.12 -21.55 -5.26
C VAL A 241 -9.86 -20.07 -4.97
N LEU A 242 -9.93 -19.21 -6.00
CA LEU A 242 -9.74 -17.77 -5.87
C LEU A 242 -10.86 -17.13 -5.05
N GLU A 243 -12.10 -17.59 -5.23
CA GLU A 243 -13.26 -17.17 -4.43
C GLU A 243 -13.06 -17.52 -2.95
N TRP A 244 -12.68 -18.77 -2.65
CA TRP A 244 -12.40 -19.21 -1.27
C TRP A 244 -11.25 -18.40 -0.64
N MET A 245 -10.18 -18.16 -1.40
CA MET A 245 -9.08 -17.31 -0.94
C MET A 245 -9.52 -15.87 -0.67
N GLY A 246 -10.37 -15.30 -1.52
CA GLY A 246 -10.90 -13.95 -1.36
C GLY A 246 -11.79 -13.80 -0.11
N MET A 247 -12.68 -14.76 0.14
CA MET A 247 -13.53 -14.76 1.34
C MET A 247 -12.74 -14.90 2.64
N ASN A 248 -11.56 -15.54 2.60
CA ASN A 248 -10.69 -15.79 3.75
C ASN A 248 -9.39 -14.97 3.72
N ALA A 249 -9.38 -13.83 3.02
CA ALA A 249 -8.15 -13.07 2.77
C ALA A 249 -7.42 -12.62 4.06
N LEU A 250 -8.16 -12.23 5.11
CA LEU A 250 -7.57 -11.85 6.41
C LEU A 250 -6.89 -13.04 7.11
N LEU A 251 -7.53 -14.22 7.07
CA LEU A 251 -6.98 -15.44 7.64
C LEU A 251 -5.68 -15.82 6.91
N ILE A 252 -5.70 -15.81 5.58
CA ILE A 252 -4.53 -16.12 4.74
C ILE A 252 -3.41 -15.12 5.02
N TYR A 253 -3.73 -13.83 5.14
CA TYR A 253 -2.76 -12.79 5.48
C TYR A 253 -2.07 -13.05 6.82
N ILE A 254 -2.82 -13.43 7.86
CA ILE A 254 -2.27 -13.78 9.18
C ILE A 254 -1.40 -15.04 9.09
N LEU A 255 -1.89 -16.08 8.41
CA LEU A 255 -1.14 -17.34 8.24
C LEU A 255 0.18 -17.14 7.48
N ALA A 256 0.19 -16.25 6.47
CA ALA A 256 1.39 -15.89 5.73
C ALA A 256 2.34 -15.04 6.59
N GLY A 257 1.82 -14.03 7.29
CA GLY A 257 2.60 -13.14 8.15
C GLY A 257 3.26 -13.84 9.34
N CYS A 258 2.60 -14.87 9.89
CA CYS A 258 3.15 -15.71 10.97
C CYS A 258 4.05 -16.85 10.46
N ASN A 259 4.42 -16.87 9.17
CA ASN A 259 5.17 -17.93 8.52
C ASN A 259 4.55 -19.34 8.60
N VAL A 260 3.31 -19.49 9.05
CA VAL A 260 2.62 -20.79 9.16
C VAL A 260 2.45 -21.39 7.77
N LEU A 261 1.98 -20.61 6.80
CA LEU A 261 1.82 -21.07 5.41
C LEU A 261 3.15 -21.52 4.77
N PRO A 262 4.22 -20.70 4.79
CA PRO A 262 5.55 -21.14 4.33
C PRO A 262 6.03 -22.42 5.01
N ILE A 263 5.90 -22.52 6.33
CA ILE A 263 6.33 -23.70 7.09
C ILE A 263 5.50 -24.93 6.71
N MET A 264 4.19 -24.81 6.50
CA MET A 264 3.37 -25.94 6.05
C MET A 264 3.74 -26.40 4.64
N LEU A 265 4.00 -25.45 3.72
CA LEU A 265 4.42 -25.76 2.35
C LEU A 265 5.83 -26.37 2.28
N GLN A 266 6.76 -25.92 3.14
CA GLN A 266 8.11 -26.47 3.23
C GLN A 266 8.15 -27.79 4.00
N GLY A 267 7.30 -27.93 5.03
CA GLY A 267 7.25 -29.07 5.93
C GLY A 267 6.65 -30.32 5.29
N PHE A 268 5.87 -30.17 4.23
CA PHE A 268 5.43 -31.29 3.40
C PHE A 268 6.52 -31.62 2.36
N TYR A 269 7.38 -32.58 2.69
CA TYR A 269 8.46 -33.06 1.81
C TYR A 269 8.30 -34.55 1.52
N TRP A 270 8.69 -34.96 0.31
CA TRP A 270 8.64 -36.38 -0.06
C TRP A 270 10.00 -37.04 0.14
N ARG A 271 10.08 -37.97 1.11
CA ARG A 271 11.25 -38.80 1.47
C ARG A 271 12.48 -38.05 2.01
N GLN A 272 12.85 -36.90 1.44
CA GLN A 272 14.00 -36.09 1.83
C GLN A 272 13.58 -34.61 1.92
N HIS A 273 14.14 -33.89 2.90
CA HIS A 273 13.86 -32.47 3.15
C HIS A 273 14.13 -31.57 1.93
N GLN A 274 14.99 -32.02 1.01
CA GLN A 274 15.31 -31.32 -0.23
C GLN A 274 14.22 -31.39 -1.31
N ASN A 275 13.22 -32.26 -1.16
CA ASN A 275 12.09 -32.42 -2.08
C ASN A 275 10.81 -31.87 -1.46
N ASN A 276 10.84 -30.60 -1.08
CA ASN A 276 9.66 -29.89 -0.60
C ASN A 276 8.77 -29.42 -1.77
N ILE A 277 7.50 -29.12 -1.49
CA ILE A 277 6.53 -28.67 -2.49
C ILE A 277 7.03 -27.42 -3.24
N LEU A 278 7.74 -26.52 -2.56
CA LEU A 278 8.29 -25.30 -3.15
C LEU A 278 9.30 -25.60 -4.26
N ARG A 279 10.22 -26.55 -4.04
CA ARG A 279 11.20 -26.97 -5.05
C ARG A 279 10.54 -27.72 -6.20
N LEU A 280 9.46 -28.45 -5.93
CA LEU A 280 8.66 -29.13 -6.96
C LEU A 280 7.92 -28.12 -7.88
N ILE A 281 7.55 -26.95 -7.34
CA ILE A 281 6.91 -25.85 -8.09
C ILE A 281 7.96 -24.92 -8.74
N GLY A 282 9.26 -25.19 -8.56
CA GLY A 282 10.35 -24.41 -9.16
C GLY A 282 10.69 -23.12 -8.42
N ILE A 283 10.26 -22.97 -7.17
CA ILE A 283 10.54 -21.79 -6.33
C ILE A 283 11.60 -22.18 -5.30
N GLY A 284 12.81 -21.63 -5.42
CA GLY A 284 13.94 -21.87 -4.49
C GLY A 284 15.02 -22.79 -5.04
N ALA A 285 15.57 -22.45 -6.21
CA ALA A 285 16.88 -22.95 -6.66
C ALA A 285 17.99 -22.17 -5.97
#